data_AF-A0A3N5B124-F1
#
_entry.id   AF-A0A3N5B124-F1
#
_cell.length_a   1.000
_cell.length_b   1.000
_cell.length_c   1.000
_cell.angle_alpha   90.00
_cell.angle_beta   90.00
_cell.angle_gamma   90.00
#
_symmetry.space_group_name_H-M   'P 1'
#
loop_
_entity.id
_entity.type
_entity.pdbx_description
1 polymer ?
#
loop_
_entity_poly.entity_id
_entity_poly.type
_entity_poly.pdbx_seq_one_letter_code
_entity_poly.pdbx_strand_id
1 'polypeptide(L)'
;MRGSLSNDIVSIKIEEGSKKPIALHEKSLFGKIEADSLNLSLIEACYLLEKGRLNIYEDDFECSVGYIIDLLKEQDLFGKYVVYRDLKDRGFVIKTGFKYGSEFRLYNRGRGPGQGHSDYLVKIIFENYEINALDFASYVRVSHGVNKKLLLAIVDDDFDITYYNIEWTRP
;
A
#
# COMPACT_ATOMS: atom_id res chain seq x y z
N MET A 1 12.25 -1.63 15.29
CA MET A 1 12.92 -0.37 14.85
C MET A 1 12.11 0.77 15.43
N ARG A 2 12.68 1.96 15.67
CA ARG A 2 11.93 3.13 16.16
C ARG A 2 11.58 4.05 14.99
N GLY A 3 10.30 4.38 14.83
CA GLY A 3 9.82 5.39 13.89
C GLY A 3 9.09 6.50 14.63
N SER A 4 9.20 7.73 14.12
CA SER A 4 8.51 8.91 14.64
C SER A 4 7.37 9.29 13.69
N LEU A 5 6.15 9.38 14.21
CA LEU A 5 4.97 9.83 13.47
C LEU A 5 4.93 11.37 13.44
N SER A 6 4.77 11.94 12.25
CA SER A 6 4.51 13.36 12.05
C SER A 6 3.82 13.57 10.70
N ASN A 7 2.69 14.29 10.67
CA ASN A 7 1.93 14.59 9.45
C ASN A 7 1.66 13.34 8.58
N ASP A 8 1.11 12.28 9.19
CA ASP A 8 0.75 11.01 8.54
C ASP A 8 1.91 10.21 7.92
N ILE A 9 3.14 10.65 8.18
CA ILE A 9 4.38 10.00 7.76
C ILE A 9 5.10 9.47 8.99
N VAL A 10 5.57 8.23 8.91
CA VAL A 10 6.42 7.65 9.94
C VAL A 10 7.86 7.60 9.43
N SER A 11 8.72 8.39 10.05
CA SER A 11 10.13 8.52 9.69
C SER A 11 11.02 7.69 10.61
N ILE A 12 11.89 6.87 10.02
CA ILE A 12 12.89 6.09 10.73
C ILE A 12 14.26 6.68 10.38
N LYS A 13 14.98 7.22 11.38
CA LYS A 13 16.33 7.76 11.17
C LYS A 13 17.31 6.67 10.73
N ILE A 14 18.18 7.02 9.78
CA ILE A 14 19.26 6.19 9.27
C ILE A 14 20.56 6.75 9.83
N GLU A 15 20.93 6.27 11.01
CA GLU A 15 22.21 6.65 11.66
C GLU A 15 23.38 5.88 11.04
N GLU A 16 24.60 6.37 11.24
CA GLU A 16 25.81 5.70 10.75
C GLU A 16 25.90 4.25 11.26
N GLY A 17 25.98 3.29 10.33
CA GLY A 17 25.95 1.85 10.64
C GLY A 17 24.56 1.21 10.70
N SER A 18 23.47 1.97 10.54
CA SER A 18 22.09 1.46 10.54
C SER A 18 21.75 0.61 9.31
N LYS A 19 21.94 -0.71 9.41
CA LYS A 19 21.62 -1.64 8.30
C LYS A 19 20.12 -1.95 8.17
N LYS A 20 19.33 -1.82 9.26
CA LYS A 20 17.94 -2.29 9.27
C LYS A 20 16.99 -1.45 8.41
N PRO A 21 16.96 -0.10 8.50
CA PRO A 21 16.07 0.70 7.66
C PRO A 21 16.46 0.59 6.18
N ILE A 22 17.76 0.60 5.87
CA ILE A 22 18.28 0.42 4.52
C ILE A 22 17.82 -0.95 3.95
N ALA A 23 18.02 -2.03 4.70
CA ALA A 23 17.58 -3.37 4.28
C ALA A 23 16.05 -3.46 4.12
N LEU A 24 15.28 -2.74 4.94
CA LEU A 24 13.82 -2.69 4.82
C LEU A 24 13.40 -2.05 3.49
N HIS A 25 14.08 -0.99 3.08
CA HIS A 25 13.86 -0.35 1.80
C HIS A 25 14.35 -1.20 0.62
N GLU A 26 15.61 -1.64 0.64
CA GLU A 26 16.23 -2.31 -0.50
C GLU A 26 15.68 -3.73 -0.73
N LYS A 27 15.43 -4.50 0.34
CA LYS A 27 15.02 -5.90 0.23
C LYS A 27 13.50 -6.08 0.28
N SER A 28 12.83 -5.34 1.17
CA SER A 28 11.38 -5.49 1.39
C SER A 28 10.55 -4.40 0.69
N LEU A 29 11.23 -3.41 0.09
CA LEU A 29 10.63 -2.34 -0.72
C LEU A 29 9.58 -1.53 0.03
N PHE A 30 9.79 -1.29 1.33
CA PHE A 30 8.98 -0.36 2.11
C PHE A 30 9.52 1.07 2.00
N GLY A 31 8.60 2.02 2.01
CA GLY A 31 8.89 3.44 2.15
C GLY A 31 9.76 4.00 1.03
N LYS A 32 10.29 5.19 1.32
CA LYS A 32 11.21 5.93 0.48
C LYS A 32 12.32 6.51 1.36
N ILE A 33 13.57 6.32 0.94
CA ILE A 33 14.70 6.99 1.60
C ILE A 33 14.74 8.44 1.12
N GLU A 34 14.75 9.37 2.06
CA GLU A 34 14.92 10.80 1.84
C GLU A 34 15.90 11.35 2.85
N ALA A 35 16.98 11.97 2.35
CA ALA A 35 18.12 12.40 3.15
C ALA A 35 18.66 11.26 4.05
N ASP A 36 18.56 11.42 5.36
CA ASP A 36 19.03 10.53 6.41
C ASP A 36 17.88 9.75 7.07
N SER A 37 16.74 9.60 6.39
CA SER A 37 15.57 8.93 6.93
C SER A 37 14.90 7.99 5.93
N LEU A 38 14.27 6.94 6.45
CA LEU A 38 13.31 6.13 5.72
C LEU A 38 11.90 6.58 6.09
N ASN A 39 11.19 7.16 5.13
CA ASN A 39 9.82 7.63 5.28
C ASN A 39 8.84 6.56 4.83
N LEU A 40 7.91 6.21 5.72
CA LEU A 40 6.83 5.26 5.51
C LEU A 40 5.50 6.01 5.45
N SER A 41 4.62 5.58 4.56
CA SER A 41 3.21 5.97 4.65
C SER A 41 2.57 5.37 5.91
N LEU A 42 1.50 5.99 6.42
CA LEU A 42 0.74 5.46 7.57
C LEU A 42 0.31 3.99 7.37
N ILE A 43 -0.10 3.63 6.16
CA ILE A 43 -0.46 2.25 5.75
C ILE A 43 0.73 1.29 5.90
N GLU A 44 1.91 1.66 5.39
CA GLU A 44 3.12 0.85 5.51
C GLU A 44 3.58 0.72 6.96
N ALA A 45 3.48 1.81 7.72
CA ALA A 45 3.87 1.85 9.12
C ALA A 45 2.94 1.00 9.99
N CYS A 46 1.63 1.09 9.80
CA CYS A 46 0.64 0.24 10.46
C CYS A 46 0.92 -1.24 10.22
N TYR A 47 1.18 -1.63 8.97
CA TYR A 47 1.55 -3.01 8.65
C TYR A 47 2.80 -3.46 9.40
N LEU A 48 3.85 -2.63 9.43
CA LEU A 48 5.10 -2.98 10.12
C LEU A 48 4.95 -3.01 11.64
N LEU A 49 4.09 -2.17 12.20
CA LEU A 49 3.73 -2.16 13.62
C LEU A 49 3.00 -3.46 13.99
N GLU A 50 1.97 -3.84 13.23
CA GLU A 50 1.24 -5.11 13.44
C GLU A 50 2.14 -6.34 13.35
N LYS A 51 3.11 -6.34 12.41
CA LYS A 51 4.08 -7.45 12.30
C LYS A 51 5.20 -7.41 13.35
N GLY A 52 5.17 -6.47 14.31
CA GLY A 52 6.19 -6.33 15.35
C GLY A 52 7.57 -5.91 14.84
N ARG A 53 7.64 -5.29 13.65
CA ARG A 53 8.90 -4.89 13.00
C ARG A 53 9.26 -3.43 13.28
N LEU A 54 8.28 -2.62 13.66
CA LEU A 54 8.38 -1.19 13.92
C LEU A 54 7.64 -0.85 15.22
N ASN A 55 8.22 0.00 16.06
CA ASN A 55 7.55 0.68 17.15
C ASN A 55 7.40 2.14 16.70
N ILE A 56 6.20 2.69 16.79
CA ILE A 56 5.88 4.04 16.33
C ILE A 56 5.73 4.93 17.56
N TYR A 57 6.29 6.13 17.50
CA TYR A 57 6.22 7.12 18.57
C TYR A 57 5.68 8.45 18.04
N GLU A 58 4.82 9.10 18.80
CA GLU A 58 4.34 10.47 18.59
C GLU A 58 4.62 11.27 19.86
N ASP A 59 5.35 12.39 19.76
CA ASP A 59 5.77 13.21 20.91
C ASP A 59 6.35 12.39 22.08
N ASP A 60 7.21 11.40 21.75
CA ASP A 60 7.84 10.43 22.65
C ASP A 60 6.93 9.37 23.31
N PHE A 61 5.63 9.40 23.05
CA PHE A 61 4.69 8.36 23.46
C PHE A 61 4.64 7.22 22.45
N GLU A 62 4.74 5.98 22.91
CA GLU A 62 4.62 4.81 22.02
C GLU A 62 3.16 4.61 21.61
N CYS A 63 2.92 4.64 20.30
CA CYS A 63 1.61 4.43 19.71
C CYS A 63 1.22 2.95 19.75
N SER A 64 0.00 2.66 20.21
CA SER A 64 -0.58 1.31 20.08
C SER A 64 -1.02 1.04 18.64
N VAL A 65 -1.18 -0.24 18.28
CA VAL A 65 -1.79 -0.62 16.98
C VAL A 65 -3.18 -0.01 16.83
N GLY A 66 -3.99 -0.03 17.89
CA GLY A 66 -5.34 0.55 17.89
C GLY A 66 -5.34 2.03 17.53
N TYR A 67 -4.42 2.80 18.12
CA TYR A 67 -4.25 4.23 17.82
C TYR A 67 -3.98 4.48 16.33
N ILE A 68 -3.05 3.74 15.74
CA ILE A 68 -2.71 3.89 14.31
C ILE A 68 -3.87 3.45 13.41
N ILE A 69 -4.63 2.41 13.80
CA ILE A 69 -5.85 2.00 13.10
C ILE A 69 -6.91 3.10 13.16
N ASP A 70 -7.08 3.77 14.30
CA ASP A 70 -8.06 4.85 14.43
C ASP A 70 -7.67 6.05 13.56
N LEU A 71 -6.39 6.43 13.50
CA LEU A 71 -5.89 7.43 12.55
C LEU A 71 -6.18 7.05 11.08
N LEU A 72 -5.99 5.77 10.72
CA LEU A 72 -6.35 5.29 9.37
C LEU A 72 -7.85 5.42 9.09
N LYS A 73 -8.71 5.20 10.08
CA LYS A 73 -10.17 5.35 9.92
C LYS A 73 -10.58 6.82 9.79
N GLU A 74 -10.00 7.70 10.59
CA GLU A 74 -10.25 9.15 10.52
C GLU A 74 -9.92 9.74 9.14
N GLN A 75 -8.98 9.12 8.41
CA GLN A 75 -8.56 9.52 7.07
C GLN A 75 -9.20 8.70 5.94
N ASP A 76 -10.15 7.81 6.24
CA ASP A 76 -10.76 6.89 5.28
C ASP A 76 -9.74 5.99 4.53
N LEU A 77 -8.65 5.66 5.21
CA LEU A 77 -7.56 4.81 4.70
C LEU A 77 -7.66 3.36 5.18
N PHE A 78 -8.54 3.05 6.12
CA PHE A 78 -8.60 1.72 6.74
C PHE A 78 -8.95 0.61 5.74
N GLY A 79 -9.93 0.79 4.86
CA GLY A 79 -10.22 -0.20 3.80
C GLY A 79 -9.04 -0.41 2.85
N LYS A 80 -8.34 0.68 2.51
CA LYS A 80 -7.10 0.62 1.72
C LYS A 80 -5.98 -0.13 2.45
N TYR A 81 -5.89 0.02 3.77
CA TYR A 81 -4.97 -0.72 4.61
C TYR A 81 -5.30 -2.22 4.65
N VAL A 82 -6.56 -2.61 4.77
CA VAL A 82 -6.98 -4.02 4.75
C VAL A 82 -6.54 -4.70 3.45
N VAL A 83 -6.77 -4.06 2.30
CA VAL A 83 -6.29 -4.56 0.99
C VAL A 83 -4.76 -4.58 0.91
N TYR A 84 -4.08 -3.55 1.43
CA TYR A 84 -2.63 -3.53 1.49
C TYR A 84 -2.08 -4.72 2.29
N ARG A 85 -2.63 -4.96 3.48
CA ARG A 85 -2.24 -6.04 4.39
C ARG A 85 -2.39 -7.40 3.73
N ASP A 86 -3.57 -7.69 3.15
CA ASP A 86 -3.82 -8.97 2.46
C ASP A 86 -2.82 -9.20 1.31
N LEU A 87 -2.66 -8.22 0.41
CA LEU A 87 -1.73 -8.35 -0.72
C LEU A 87 -0.27 -8.47 -0.26
N LYS A 88 0.11 -7.77 0.81
CA LYS A 88 1.47 -7.81 1.33
C LYS A 88 1.77 -9.14 2.02
N ASP A 89 0.80 -9.70 2.75
CA ASP A 89 0.87 -11.03 3.36
C ASP A 89 0.92 -12.14 2.28
N ARG A 90 0.27 -11.93 1.14
CA ARG A 90 0.42 -12.77 -0.06
C ARG A 90 1.76 -12.61 -0.76
N GLY A 91 2.67 -11.75 -0.28
CA GLY A 91 4.03 -11.60 -0.77
C GLY A 91 4.19 -10.70 -2.00
N PHE A 92 3.16 -9.95 -2.38
CA PHE A 92 3.30 -8.97 -3.46
C PHE A 92 4.18 -7.79 -3.02
N VAL A 93 4.89 -7.20 -3.97
CA VAL A 93 5.49 -5.88 -3.78
C VAL A 93 4.47 -4.85 -4.23
N ILE A 94 4.04 -4.03 -3.28
CA ILE A 94 3.01 -3.00 -3.48
C ILE A 94 3.70 -1.65 -3.58
N LYS A 95 3.34 -0.87 -4.59
CA LYS A 95 3.71 0.55 -4.71
C LYS A 95 2.48 1.38 -5.03
N THR A 96 2.56 2.69 -4.84
CA THR A 96 1.48 3.60 -5.23
C THR A 96 1.07 3.42 -6.69
N GLY A 97 -0.23 3.30 -6.92
CA GLY A 97 -0.85 3.27 -8.24
C GLY A 97 -1.24 4.66 -8.77
N PHE A 98 -0.91 5.73 -8.04
CA PHE A 98 -1.36 7.10 -8.30
C PHE A 98 -1.13 7.56 -9.75
N LYS A 99 0.02 7.20 -10.35
CA LYS A 99 0.34 7.50 -11.76
C LYS A 99 -0.64 6.91 -12.78
N TYR A 100 -1.48 5.97 -12.35
CA TYR A 100 -2.43 5.24 -13.18
C TYR A 100 -3.87 5.38 -12.68
N GLY A 101 -4.17 6.33 -11.77
CA GLY A 101 -5.52 6.50 -11.22
C GLY A 101 -6.02 5.30 -10.41
N SER A 102 -5.10 4.52 -9.83
CA SER A 102 -5.37 3.32 -9.04
C SER A 102 -4.72 3.45 -7.65
N GLU A 103 -5.22 2.73 -6.66
CA GLU A 103 -4.67 2.81 -5.30
C GLU A 103 -3.27 2.19 -5.26
N PHE A 104 -3.11 1.03 -5.92
CA PHE A 104 -1.84 0.31 -5.94
C PHE A 104 -1.44 -0.19 -7.33
N ARG A 105 -0.14 -0.39 -7.50
CA ARG A 105 0.42 -1.26 -8.53
C ARG A 105 1.22 -2.37 -7.87
N LEU A 106 1.08 -3.58 -8.39
CA LEU A 106 1.70 -4.78 -7.82
C LEU A 106 2.80 -5.31 -8.72
N TYR A 107 3.85 -5.82 -8.10
CA TYR A 107 4.82 -6.69 -8.75
C TYR A 107 4.65 -8.09 -8.18
N ASN A 108 4.73 -9.09 -9.04
CA ASN A 108 4.79 -10.49 -8.66
C ASN A 108 5.89 -10.75 -7.62
N ARG A 109 5.72 -11.83 -6.86
CA ARG A 109 6.66 -12.27 -5.82
C ARG A 109 8.09 -12.32 -6.35
N GLY A 110 9.03 -11.76 -5.60
CA GLY A 110 10.45 -11.74 -5.96
C GLY A 110 10.83 -10.73 -7.06
N ARG A 111 9.89 -9.92 -7.56
CA ARG A 111 10.16 -8.79 -8.45
C ARG A 111 9.85 -7.47 -7.76
N GLY A 112 10.47 -6.40 -8.25
CA GLY A 112 10.21 -5.05 -7.77
C GLY A 112 10.62 -3.99 -8.79
N PRO A 113 10.47 -2.70 -8.44
CA PRO A 113 10.97 -1.60 -9.24
C PRO A 113 12.45 -1.81 -9.62
N GLY A 114 12.80 -1.55 -10.89
CA GLY A 114 14.16 -1.76 -11.41
C GLY A 114 14.45 -3.16 -11.96
N GLN A 115 13.61 -4.16 -11.64
CA GLN A 115 13.73 -5.54 -12.14
C GLN A 115 12.64 -5.92 -13.17
N GLY A 116 11.79 -4.95 -13.54
CA GLY A 116 10.70 -5.15 -14.50
C GLY A 116 9.57 -4.13 -14.32
N HIS A 117 8.50 -4.33 -15.08
CA HIS A 117 7.26 -3.56 -14.94
C HIS A 117 6.35 -4.19 -13.88
N SER A 118 5.47 -3.38 -13.27
CA SER A 118 4.39 -3.91 -12.43
C SER A 118 3.41 -4.70 -13.28
N ASP A 119 2.85 -5.77 -12.73
CA ASP A 119 1.98 -6.72 -13.42
C ASP A 119 0.50 -6.33 -13.33
N TYR A 120 0.10 -5.75 -12.19
CA TYR A 120 -1.28 -5.41 -11.88
C TYR A 120 -1.44 -3.94 -11.47
N LEU A 121 -2.60 -3.38 -11.76
CA LEU A 121 -3.17 -2.21 -11.10
C LEU A 121 -4.32 -2.67 -10.21
N VAL A 122 -4.37 -2.19 -8.97
CA VAL A 122 -5.43 -2.50 -8.02
C VAL A 122 -6.32 -1.29 -7.87
N LYS A 123 -7.60 -1.47 -8.17
CA LYS A 123 -8.65 -0.51 -7.86
C LYS A 123 -9.48 -1.04 -6.69
N ILE A 124 -9.59 -0.27 -5.62
CA ILE A 124 -10.39 -0.63 -4.45
C ILE A 124 -11.79 -0.06 -4.62
N ILE A 125 -12.81 -0.89 -4.36
CA ILE A 125 -14.22 -0.54 -4.38
C ILE A 125 -14.84 -1.09 -3.09
N PHE A 126 -15.65 -0.29 -2.41
CA PHE A 126 -16.42 -0.76 -1.26
C PHE A 126 -17.76 -1.31 -1.76
N GLU A 127 -18.27 -2.40 -1.17
CA GLU A 127 -19.47 -3.10 -1.66
C GLU A 127 -20.69 -2.18 -1.80
N ASN A 128 -20.83 -1.24 -0.86
CA ASN A 128 -21.92 -0.26 -0.84
C ASN A 128 -21.69 0.95 -1.78
N TYR A 129 -20.61 0.96 -2.56
CA TYR A 129 -20.25 2.08 -3.43
C TYR A 129 -20.75 1.88 -4.86
N GLU A 130 -21.58 2.81 -5.34
CA GLU A 130 -21.98 2.84 -6.74
C GLU A 130 -20.83 3.34 -7.62
N ILE A 131 -20.48 2.55 -8.65
CA ILE A 131 -19.47 2.96 -9.64
C ILE A 131 -20.15 3.39 -10.95
N ASN A 132 -19.81 4.59 -11.43
CA ASN A 132 -20.26 5.04 -12.74
C ASN A 132 -19.63 4.17 -13.85
N ALA A 133 -20.41 3.76 -14.84
CA ALA A 133 -19.94 2.93 -15.94
C ALA A 133 -18.76 3.56 -16.72
N LEU A 134 -18.72 4.89 -16.85
CA LEU A 134 -17.62 5.61 -17.51
C LEU A 134 -16.35 5.62 -16.65
N ASP A 135 -16.47 5.70 -15.33
CA ASP A 135 -15.32 5.60 -14.42
C ASP A 135 -14.74 4.18 -14.49
N PHE A 136 -15.60 3.18 -14.45
CA PHE A 136 -15.20 1.78 -14.63
C PHE A 136 -14.49 1.55 -15.97
N ALA A 137 -15.08 2.02 -17.08
CA ALA A 137 -14.46 1.94 -18.40
C ALA A 137 -13.12 2.69 -18.47
N SER A 138 -12.97 3.78 -17.72
CA SER A 138 -11.72 4.55 -17.63
C SER A 138 -10.62 3.76 -16.94
N TYR A 139 -10.93 3.02 -15.86
CA TYR A 139 -9.96 2.13 -15.22
C TYR A 139 -9.49 1.02 -16.17
N VAL A 140 -10.42 0.41 -16.91
CA VAL A 140 -10.11 -0.62 -17.92
C VAL A 140 -9.26 -0.04 -19.05
N ARG A 141 -9.59 1.14 -19.55
CA ARG A 141 -8.81 1.82 -20.59
C ARG A 141 -7.38 2.09 -20.14
N VAL A 142 -7.20 2.61 -18.92
CA VAL A 142 -5.87 2.93 -18.39
C VAL A 142 -5.04 1.67 -18.21
N SER A 143 -5.59 0.63 -17.58
CA SER A 143 -4.87 -0.65 -17.35
C SER A 143 -4.44 -1.29 -18.67
N HIS A 144 -5.36 -1.35 -19.65
CA HIS A 144 -5.08 -1.84 -20.99
C HIS A 144 -4.01 -0.99 -21.70
N GLY A 145 -4.10 0.33 -21.62
CA GLY A 145 -3.15 1.26 -22.25
C GLY A 145 -1.72 1.15 -21.70
N VAL A 146 -1.54 0.73 -20.45
CA VAL A 146 -0.21 0.49 -19.85
C VAL A 146 0.19 -0.98 -19.80
N ASN A 147 -0.55 -1.84 -20.51
CA ASN A 147 -0.38 -3.29 -20.58
C ASN A 147 -0.27 -3.94 -19.18
N LYS A 148 -1.26 -3.69 -18.33
CA LYS A 148 -1.39 -4.25 -16.97
C LYS A 148 -2.76 -4.86 -16.77
N LYS A 149 -2.81 -5.89 -15.95
CA LYS A 149 -4.09 -6.47 -15.51
C LYS A 149 -4.75 -5.54 -14.49
N LEU A 150 -6.06 -5.34 -14.60
CA LEU A 150 -6.83 -4.62 -13.60
C LEU A 150 -7.38 -5.62 -12.59
N LEU A 151 -6.99 -5.47 -11.33
CA LEU A 151 -7.59 -6.16 -10.21
C LEU A 151 -8.54 -5.21 -9.49
N LEU A 152 -9.83 -5.52 -9.49
CA LEU A 152 -10.76 -4.89 -8.57
C LEU A 152 -10.66 -5.61 -7.23
N ALA A 153 -10.40 -4.89 -6.15
CA ALA A 153 -10.53 -5.38 -4.79
C ALA A 153 -11.84 -4.84 -4.22
N ILE A 154 -12.85 -5.70 -4.14
CA ILE A 154 -14.14 -5.37 -3.53
C ILE A 154 -14.04 -5.66 -2.03
N VAL A 155 -14.27 -4.65 -1.21
CA VAL A 155 -14.21 -4.72 0.26
C VAL A 155 -15.64 -4.58 0.79
N ASP A 156 -16.14 -5.57 1.52
CA ASP A 156 -17.46 -5.52 2.15
C ASP A 156 -17.42 -4.81 3.52
N ASP A 157 -18.59 -4.72 4.17
CA ASP A 157 -18.76 -4.07 5.46
C ASP A 157 -18.02 -4.79 6.62
N ASP A 158 -17.73 -6.08 6.45
CA ASP A 158 -16.93 -6.89 7.37
C ASP A 158 -15.42 -6.83 7.07
N PHE A 159 -15.03 -6.05 6.05
CA PHE A 159 -13.68 -5.93 5.52
C PHE A 159 -13.10 -7.22 4.91
N ASP A 160 -13.95 -8.15 4.51
CA ASP A 160 -13.56 -9.26 3.66
C ASP A 160 -13.32 -8.75 2.23
N ILE A 161 -12.35 -9.37 1.55
CA ILE A 161 -11.87 -8.89 0.24
C ILE A 161 -12.11 -9.94 -0.83
N THR A 162 -12.84 -9.54 -1.88
CA THR A 162 -12.98 -10.32 -3.11
C THR A 162 -12.26 -9.65 -4.27
N TYR A 163 -11.39 -10.40 -4.96
CA TYR A 163 -10.63 -9.90 -6.10
C TYR A 163 -11.20 -10.36 -7.44
N TYR A 164 -11.43 -9.42 -8.36
CA TYR A 164 -11.84 -9.70 -9.74
C TYR A 164 -10.76 -9.24 -10.72
N ASN A 165 -10.35 -10.12 -11.64
CA ASN A 165 -9.53 -9.74 -12.78
C ASN A 165 -10.43 -9.23 -13.90
N ILE A 166 -10.19 -8.01 -14.35
CA ILE A 166 -10.96 -7.37 -15.42
C ILE A 166 -10.07 -7.21 -16.64
N GLU A 167 -10.54 -7.76 -17.76
CA GLU A 167 -9.85 -7.70 -19.04
C GLU A 167 -10.79 -7.14 -20.11
N TRP A 168 -10.25 -6.26 -20.95
CA TRP A 168 -10.99 -5.80 -22.11
C TRP A 168 -10.98 -6.89 -23.18
N THR A 169 -12.16 -7.25 -23.67
CA THR A 169 -12.33 -8.26 -24.72
C THR A 169 -12.79 -7.63 -26.02
N ARG A 170 -12.22 -8.07 -27.14
CA ARG A 170 -12.84 -7.91 -28.47
C ARG A 170 -13.70 -9.17 -28.71
N PRO A 171 -15.03 -9.02 -28.88
CA PRO A 171 -15.90 -10.14 -29.24
C PRO A 171 -15.50 -10.83 -30.54
#